data_AF-A0A4Q3WHE4-F1
#
_entry.id   AF-A0A4Q3WHE4-F1
#
_cell.length_a   1.000
_cell.length_b   1.000
_cell.length_c   1.000
_cell.angle_alpha   90.00
_cell.angle_beta   90.00
_cell.angle_gamma   90.00
#
_symmetry.space_group_name_H-M   'P 1'
#
loop_
_entity.id
_entity.type
_entity.pdbx_description
1 polymer ?
#
loop_
_entity_poly.entity_id
_entity_poly.type
_entity_poly.pdbx_seq_one_letter_code
_entity_poly.pdbx_strand_id
1 'polypeptide(L)'
;MQDTISNPDLHDTIQRRAKELFQEHQQGIFKSTDRLFAGLMLAQWIAAIIASLVISPKTWEGGHSEVHIHVWAAILVGGIVSVFPVFLAMAYPGRAITRYTIASAQMLMSGLLIHLTGGRIETHFHIFGSLAFLAFYRDWRVLIPATIVTGLDHFLRGALWPQSIYGVMAASSWRTLEHVGWVVFE
;
A
#
# COMPACT_ATOMS: atom_id res chain seq x y z
N MET A 1 58.04 -3.40 -12.25
CA MET A 1 57.25 -3.26 -11.02
C MET A 1 56.53 -1.92 -11.15
N GLN A 2 55.33 -1.92 -11.71
CA GLN A 2 54.54 -0.69 -11.85
C GLN A 2 53.96 -0.40 -10.48
N ASP A 3 54.52 0.59 -9.79
CA ASP A 3 53.83 1.24 -8.67
C ASP A 3 52.65 1.99 -9.26
N THR A 4 51.48 1.35 -9.22
CA THR A 4 50.20 2.00 -9.40
C THR A 4 50.08 3.03 -8.28
N ILE A 5 50.46 4.27 -8.56
CA ILE A 5 50.20 5.41 -7.68
C ILE A 5 48.68 5.51 -7.60
N SER A 6 48.10 4.88 -6.57
CA SER A 6 46.72 5.08 -6.18
C SER A 6 46.59 6.53 -5.74
N ASN A 7 46.23 7.42 -6.67
CA ASN A 7 45.98 8.81 -6.35
C ASN A 7 44.70 8.88 -5.50
N PRO A 8 44.80 9.14 -4.17
CA PRO A 8 43.65 9.09 -3.28
C PRO A 8 42.57 10.09 -3.70
N ASP A 9 43.00 11.24 -4.24
CA ASP A 9 42.13 12.32 -4.72
C ASP A 9 41.28 11.91 -5.94
N LEU A 10 41.85 11.08 -6.83
CA LEU A 10 41.11 10.53 -7.97
C LEU A 10 40.08 9.48 -7.50
N HIS A 11 40.47 8.61 -6.57
CA HIS A 11 39.56 7.60 -6.01
C HIS A 11 38.37 8.27 -5.30
N ASP A 12 38.64 9.25 -4.45
CA ASP A 12 37.61 10.00 -3.72
C ASP A 12 36.68 10.77 -4.67
N THR A 13 37.23 11.36 -5.73
CA THR A 13 36.44 12.03 -6.77
C THR A 13 35.51 11.07 -7.52
N ILE A 14 36.00 9.90 -7.90
CA ILE A 14 35.19 8.87 -8.57
C ILE A 14 34.08 8.37 -7.63
N GLN A 15 34.40 8.07 -6.37
CA GLN A 15 33.41 7.61 -5.38
C GLN A 15 32.33 8.66 -5.13
N ARG A 16 32.71 9.94 -4.98
CA ARG A 16 31.77 11.05 -4.84
C ARG A 16 30.85 11.14 -6.05
N ARG A 17 31.41 11.11 -7.26
CA ARG A 17 30.63 11.21 -8.50
C ARG A 17 29.67 10.03 -8.67
N ALA A 18 30.12 8.82 -8.38
CA ALA A 18 29.29 7.61 -8.43
C ALA A 18 28.11 7.71 -7.45
N LYS A 19 28.36 8.20 -6.23
CA LYS A 19 27.31 8.41 -5.22
C LYS A 19 26.29 9.47 -5.64
N GLU A 20 26.73 10.59 -6.21
CA GLU A 20 25.84 11.63 -6.74
C GLU A 20 24.92 11.07 -7.82
N LEU A 21 25.48 10.37 -8.82
CA LEU A 21 24.70 9.78 -9.92
C LEU A 21 23.70 8.74 -9.41
N PHE A 22 24.11 7.90 -8.44
CA PHE A 22 23.23 6.94 -7.81
C PHE A 22 22.06 7.63 -7.09
N GLN A 23 22.33 8.69 -6.32
CA GLN A 23 21.31 9.45 -5.60
C GLN A 23 20.35 10.17 -6.56
N GLU A 24 20.85 10.76 -7.64
CA GLU A 24 20.03 11.37 -8.70
C GLU A 24 19.10 10.33 -9.34
N HIS A 25 19.63 9.15 -9.69
CA HIS A 25 18.85 8.06 -10.27
C HIS A 25 17.78 7.54 -9.30
N GLN A 26 18.16 7.30 -8.04
CA GLN A 26 17.25 6.84 -6.99
C GLN A 26 16.12 7.86 -6.76
N GLN A 27 16.45 9.15 -6.72
CA GLN A 27 15.46 10.21 -6.57
C GLN A 27 14.52 10.29 -7.78
N GLY A 28 15.04 10.02 -8.98
CA GLY A 28 14.23 9.88 -10.20
C GLY A 28 13.18 8.77 -10.07
N ILE A 29 13.59 7.59 -9.60
CA ILE A 29 12.68 6.45 -9.32
C ILE A 29 11.61 6.83 -8.30
N PHE A 30 11.99 7.46 -7.18
CA PHE A 30 11.01 7.83 -6.17
C PHE A 30 9.95 8.79 -6.73
N LYS A 31 10.37 9.82 -7.48
CA LYS A 31 9.44 10.80 -8.06
C LYS A 31 8.52 10.20 -9.12
N SER A 32 9.03 9.30 -9.98
CA SER A 32 8.20 8.67 -11.01
C SER A 32 7.19 7.70 -10.38
N THR A 33 7.63 6.92 -9.39
CA THR A 33 6.78 5.98 -8.66
C THR A 33 5.70 6.71 -7.85
N ASP A 34 6.02 7.83 -7.19
CA ASP A 34 5.02 8.67 -6.50
C ASP A 34 3.89 9.09 -7.46
N ARG A 35 4.25 9.55 -8.67
CA ARG A 35 3.27 9.98 -9.70
C ARG A 35 2.44 8.82 -10.25
N LEU A 36 3.05 7.66 -10.42
CA LEU A 36 2.34 6.43 -10.79
C LEU A 36 1.29 6.10 -9.72
N PHE A 37 1.68 6.15 -8.44
CA PHE A 37 0.75 5.92 -7.34
C PHE A 37 -0.34 7.00 -7.27
N ALA A 38 -0.06 8.26 -7.58
CA ALA A 38 -1.11 9.28 -7.64
C ALA A 38 -2.24 8.89 -8.61
N GLY A 39 -1.88 8.41 -9.80
CA GLY A 39 -2.86 7.89 -10.77
C GLY A 39 -3.58 6.63 -10.26
N LEU A 40 -2.82 5.68 -9.69
CA LEU A 40 -3.37 4.44 -9.14
C LEU A 40 -4.37 4.71 -8.00
N MET A 41 -4.05 5.61 -7.07
CA MET A 41 -4.89 5.98 -5.92
C MET A 41 -6.25 6.52 -6.36
N LEU A 42 -6.28 7.31 -7.44
CA LEU A 42 -7.53 7.82 -8.01
C LEU A 42 -8.32 6.72 -8.72
N ALA A 43 -7.65 5.89 -9.51
CA ALA A 43 -8.28 4.77 -10.22
C ALA A 43 -8.91 3.76 -9.25
N GLN A 44 -8.19 3.37 -8.21
CA GLN A 44 -8.70 2.44 -7.20
C GLN A 44 -9.81 3.04 -6.33
N TRP A 45 -9.81 4.36 -6.11
CA TRP A 45 -10.90 5.02 -5.41
C TRP A 45 -12.20 4.97 -6.21
N ILE A 46 -12.13 5.26 -7.51
CA ILE A 46 -13.26 5.10 -8.43
C ILE A 46 -13.73 3.64 -8.42
N ALA A 47 -12.79 2.69 -8.50
CA ALA A 47 -13.11 1.26 -8.43
C ALA A 47 -13.79 0.87 -7.09
N ALA A 48 -13.37 1.45 -5.96
CA ALA A 48 -14.00 1.22 -4.66
C ALA A 48 -15.44 1.75 -4.62
N ILE A 49 -15.70 2.94 -5.18
CA ILE A 49 -17.06 3.48 -5.31
C ILE A 49 -17.92 2.55 -6.18
N ILE A 50 -17.40 2.10 -7.33
CA ILE A 50 -18.12 1.16 -8.20
C ILE A 50 -18.38 -0.17 -7.48
N ALA A 51 -17.38 -0.72 -6.79
CA ALA A 51 -17.52 -1.96 -6.02
C ALA A 51 -18.56 -1.84 -4.91
N SER A 52 -18.64 -0.68 -4.24
CA SER A 52 -19.64 -0.42 -3.20
C SER A 52 -21.08 -0.46 -3.74
N LEU A 53 -21.28 -0.07 -5.00
CA LEU A 53 -22.59 -0.06 -5.66
C LEU A 53 -22.97 -1.42 -6.25
N VAL A 54 -22.00 -2.16 -6.79
CA VAL A 54 -22.26 -3.36 -7.61
C VAL A 54 -22.07 -4.66 -6.83
N ILE A 55 -21.08 -4.70 -5.94
CA ILE A 55 -20.62 -5.92 -5.28
C ILE A 55 -21.14 -5.96 -3.84
N SER A 56 -20.92 -4.88 -3.09
CA SER A 56 -21.23 -4.82 -1.66
C SER A 56 -22.66 -5.23 -1.27
N PRO A 57 -23.72 -4.84 -2.02
CA PRO A 57 -25.09 -5.23 -1.68
C PRO A 57 -25.33 -6.75 -1.75
N LYS A 58 -24.51 -7.48 -2.51
CA LYS A 58 -24.64 -8.92 -2.75
C LYS A 58 -23.72 -9.76 -1.85
N THR A 59 -22.68 -9.16 -1.26
CA THR A 59 -21.67 -9.89 -0.49
C THR A 59 -21.93 -9.88 1.01
N TRP A 60 -22.73 -8.95 1.51
CA TRP A 60 -23.06 -8.81 2.93
C TRP A 60 -24.35 -9.55 3.35
N GLU A 61 -24.74 -10.61 2.63
CA GLU A 61 -25.90 -11.45 2.95
C GLU A 61 -25.72 -12.16 4.31
N GLY A 62 -26.20 -11.52 5.39
CA GLY A 62 -26.16 -12.10 6.74
C GLY A 62 -26.66 -11.21 7.89
N GLY A 63 -27.40 -10.13 7.62
CA GLY A 63 -27.96 -9.28 8.70
C GLY A 63 -28.88 -8.19 8.19
N HIS A 64 -28.35 -7.23 7.43
CA HIS A 64 -29.11 -6.20 6.70
C HIS A 64 -28.22 -5.70 5.56
N SER A 65 -28.63 -5.89 4.30
CA SER A 65 -27.92 -5.37 3.14
C SER A 65 -28.35 -3.91 2.92
N GLU A 66 -27.54 -2.97 3.39
CA GLU A 66 -27.76 -1.55 3.17
C GLU A 66 -26.65 -1.01 2.26
N VAL A 67 -27.01 -0.63 1.04
CA VAL A 67 -26.10 0.00 0.06
C VAL A 67 -25.52 1.30 0.64
N HIS A 68 -26.29 2.00 1.48
CA HIS A 68 -25.93 3.33 1.95
C HIS A 68 -24.62 3.37 2.73
N ILE A 69 -24.38 2.47 3.68
CA ILE A 69 -23.20 2.58 4.56
C ILE A 69 -21.89 2.31 3.80
N HIS A 70 -21.90 1.35 2.88
CA HIS A 70 -20.73 0.98 2.09
C HIS A 70 -20.35 2.04 1.05
N VAL A 71 -21.34 2.72 0.47
CA VAL A 71 -21.11 3.85 -0.43
C VAL A 71 -20.50 5.03 0.33
N TRP A 72 -21.04 5.37 1.51
CA TRP A 72 -20.45 6.41 2.35
C TRP A 72 -19.03 6.08 2.80
N ALA A 73 -18.76 4.82 3.14
CA ALA A 73 -17.39 4.36 3.43
C ALA A 73 -16.48 4.53 2.20
N ALA A 74 -16.91 4.09 1.01
CA ALA A 74 -16.13 4.23 -0.22
C ALA A 74 -15.86 5.69 -0.59
N ILE A 75 -16.80 6.60 -0.36
CA ILE A 75 -16.62 8.03 -0.65
C ILE A 75 -15.73 8.69 0.40
N LEU A 76 -16.06 8.56 1.69
CA LEU A 76 -15.40 9.31 2.76
C LEU A 76 -14.05 8.68 3.14
N VAL A 77 -14.03 7.38 3.46
CA VAL A 77 -12.78 6.68 3.81
C VAL A 77 -11.92 6.58 2.56
N GLY A 78 -12.48 6.13 1.43
CA GLY A 78 -11.79 6.08 0.15
C GLY A 78 -11.21 7.43 -0.27
N GLY A 79 -11.97 8.51 -0.07
CA GLY A 79 -11.52 9.87 -0.38
C GLY A 79 -10.37 10.32 0.51
N ILE A 80 -10.44 10.10 1.83
CA ILE A 80 -9.34 10.42 2.75
C ILE A 80 -8.08 9.64 2.38
N VAL A 81 -8.21 8.32 2.18
CA VAL A 81 -7.05 7.47 1.87
C VAL A 81 -6.46 7.77 0.49
N SER A 82 -7.23 8.31 -0.47
CA SER A 82 -6.72 8.62 -1.80
C SER A 82 -6.26 10.07 -1.97
N VAL A 83 -7.02 11.06 -1.53
CA VAL A 83 -6.74 12.48 -1.80
C VAL A 83 -5.46 12.94 -1.12
N PHE A 84 -5.21 12.53 0.13
CA PHE A 84 -4.03 12.97 0.87
C PHE A 84 -2.70 12.47 0.27
N PRO A 85 -2.48 11.17 -0.02
CA PRO A 85 -1.26 10.73 -0.69
C PRO A 85 -1.13 11.26 -2.11
N VAL A 86 -2.24 11.45 -2.85
CA VAL A 86 -2.21 12.10 -4.18
C VAL A 86 -1.68 13.53 -4.06
N PHE A 87 -2.15 14.30 -3.09
CA PHE A 87 -1.64 15.64 -2.83
C PHE A 87 -0.13 15.60 -2.54
N LEU A 88 0.33 14.71 -1.66
CA LEU A 88 1.76 14.60 -1.34
C LEU A 88 2.60 14.15 -2.54
N ALA A 89 2.11 13.22 -3.36
CA ALA A 89 2.77 12.74 -4.56
C ALA A 89 2.97 13.85 -5.60
N MET A 90 2.04 14.81 -5.67
CA MET A 90 2.11 15.93 -6.60
C MET A 90 2.93 17.09 -6.05
N ALA A 91 2.74 17.44 -4.77
CA ALA A 91 3.36 18.61 -4.14
C ALA A 91 4.79 18.33 -3.62
N TYR A 92 5.05 17.11 -3.17
CA TYR A 92 6.30 16.73 -2.50
C TYR A 92 6.89 15.40 -3.02
N PRO A 93 7.07 15.23 -4.35
CA PRO A 93 7.55 13.97 -4.91
C PRO A 93 9.01 13.71 -4.52
N GLY A 94 9.31 12.43 -4.29
CA GLY A 94 10.59 11.86 -3.91
C GLY A 94 10.94 12.00 -2.43
N ARG A 95 10.04 12.52 -1.59
CA ARG A 95 10.28 12.57 -0.13
C ARG A 95 9.93 11.23 0.53
N ALA A 96 10.63 10.91 1.62
CA ALA A 96 10.36 9.70 2.39
C ALA A 96 8.94 9.66 2.95
N ILE A 97 8.47 10.80 3.48
CA ILE A 97 7.10 10.90 3.99
C ILE A 97 6.07 10.57 2.92
N THR A 98 6.25 11.05 1.69
CA THR A 98 5.31 10.80 0.56
C THR A 98 5.16 9.31 0.29
N ARG A 99 6.26 8.58 0.10
CA ARG A 99 6.21 7.14 -0.19
C ARG A 99 5.72 6.29 0.99
N TYR A 100 6.02 6.69 2.23
CA TYR A 100 5.49 6.00 3.42
C TYR A 100 3.99 6.25 3.62
N THR A 101 3.52 7.46 3.32
CA THR A 101 2.08 7.76 3.30
C THR A 101 1.39 6.99 2.19
N ILE A 102 1.96 6.92 0.99
CA ILE A 102 1.42 6.11 -0.12
C ILE A 102 1.34 4.63 0.25
N ALA A 103 2.42 4.07 0.83
CA ALA A 103 2.42 2.67 1.27
C ALA A 103 1.32 2.38 2.29
N SER A 104 1.17 3.25 3.29
CA SER A 104 0.12 3.13 4.31
C SER A 104 -1.27 3.23 3.67
N ALA A 105 -1.49 4.23 2.82
CA ALA A 105 -2.75 4.45 2.13
C ALA A 105 -3.13 3.31 1.18
N GLN A 106 -2.15 2.69 0.53
CA GLN A 106 -2.36 1.56 -0.36
C GLN A 106 -2.84 0.31 0.40
N MET A 107 -2.31 0.09 1.61
CA MET A 107 -2.80 -0.99 2.48
C MET A 107 -4.18 -0.67 3.06
N LEU A 108 -4.44 0.58 3.44
CA LEU A 108 -5.78 1.00 3.87
C LEU A 108 -6.81 0.86 2.74
N MET A 109 -6.45 1.18 1.49
CA MET A 109 -7.31 0.92 0.34
C MET A 109 -7.57 -0.57 0.15
N SER A 110 -6.55 -1.42 0.30
CA SER A 110 -6.74 -2.87 0.29
C SER A 110 -7.75 -3.31 1.35
N GLY A 111 -7.61 -2.80 2.58
CA GLY A 111 -8.55 -3.08 3.68
C GLY A 111 -9.98 -2.64 3.37
N LEU A 112 -10.13 -1.44 2.79
CA LEU A 112 -11.42 -0.91 2.33
C LEU A 112 -12.03 -1.80 1.24
N LEU A 113 -11.27 -2.17 0.21
CA LEU A 113 -11.76 -3.03 -0.86
C LEU A 113 -12.19 -4.40 -0.32
N ILE A 114 -11.40 -5.02 0.56
CA ILE A 114 -11.75 -6.28 1.22
C ILE A 114 -13.07 -6.12 2.01
N HIS A 115 -13.23 -5.02 2.74
CA HIS A 115 -14.47 -4.74 3.45
C HIS A 115 -15.67 -4.58 2.50
N LEU A 116 -15.51 -3.80 1.43
CA LEU A 116 -16.57 -3.57 0.45
C LEU A 116 -17.00 -4.85 -0.26
N THR A 117 -16.10 -5.82 -0.42
CA THR A 117 -16.41 -7.13 -1.01
C THR A 117 -16.81 -8.20 0.01
N GLY A 118 -17.00 -7.85 1.28
CA GLY A 118 -17.47 -8.78 2.32
C GLY A 118 -16.41 -9.78 2.80
N GLY A 119 -15.13 -9.39 2.82
CA GLY A 119 -14.05 -10.23 3.33
C GLY A 119 -13.61 -11.34 2.38
N ARG A 120 -13.86 -11.19 1.07
CA ARG A 120 -13.53 -12.19 0.05
C ARG A 120 -12.04 -12.39 -0.11
N ILE A 121 -11.62 -13.65 -0.18
CA ILE A 121 -10.20 -14.02 -0.33
C ILE A 121 -9.59 -13.46 -1.63
N GLU A 122 -10.37 -13.37 -2.71
CA GLU A 122 -9.89 -12.88 -3.99
C GLU A 122 -9.48 -11.40 -3.91
N THR A 123 -10.12 -10.61 -3.05
CA THR A 123 -9.76 -9.20 -2.87
C THR A 123 -8.49 -9.03 -2.03
N HIS A 124 -8.08 -10.05 -1.26
CA HIS A 124 -6.81 -10.02 -0.51
C HIS A 124 -5.59 -10.04 -1.44
N PHE A 125 -5.72 -10.55 -2.67
CA PHE A 125 -4.66 -10.46 -3.68
C PHE A 125 -4.25 -9.01 -3.99
N HIS A 126 -5.11 -8.02 -3.70
CA HIS A 126 -4.75 -6.62 -3.82
C HIS A 126 -3.61 -6.21 -2.87
N ILE A 127 -3.48 -6.84 -1.70
CA ILE A 127 -2.36 -6.60 -0.76
C ILE A 127 -1.05 -7.00 -1.43
N PHE A 128 -0.95 -8.24 -1.92
CA PHE A 128 0.24 -8.77 -2.59
C PHE A 128 0.57 -7.99 -3.86
N GLY A 129 -0.44 -7.72 -4.70
CA GLY A 129 -0.26 -6.86 -5.88
C GLY A 129 0.23 -5.46 -5.51
N SER A 130 -0.26 -4.90 -4.40
CA SER A 130 0.21 -3.60 -3.91
C SER A 130 1.64 -3.64 -3.39
N LEU A 131 2.07 -4.70 -2.70
CA LEU A 131 3.46 -4.89 -2.29
C LEU A 131 4.40 -4.97 -3.51
N ALA A 132 3.99 -5.71 -4.55
CA ALA A 132 4.73 -5.78 -5.81
C ALA A 132 4.89 -4.40 -6.47
N PHE A 133 3.84 -3.57 -6.46
CA PHE A 133 3.92 -2.19 -6.98
C PHE A 133 4.77 -1.28 -6.07
N LEU A 134 4.67 -1.44 -4.75
CA LEU A 134 5.51 -0.68 -3.80
C LEU A 134 6.99 -1.03 -3.94
N ALA A 135 7.33 -2.26 -4.36
CA ALA A 135 8.70 -2.65 -4.67
C ALA A 135 9.32 -1.81 -5.81
N PHE A 136 8.52 -1.15 -6.65
CA PHE A 136 9.03 -0.21 -7.67
C PHE A 136 9.71 1.03 -7.08
N TYR A 137 9.48 1.35 -5.79
CA TYR A 137 10.30 2.35 -5.11
C TYR A 137 11.76 1.91 -5.01
N ARG A 138 12.07 0.61 -5.03
CA ARG A 138 13.42 0.07 -4.76
C ARG A 138 13.98 0.56 -3.42
N ASP A 139 13.09 0.77 -2.45
CA ASP A 139 13.40 1.12 -1.05
C ASP A 139 12.61 0.17 -0.14
N TRP A 140 13.30 -0.83 0.42
CA TRP A 140 12.69 -1.85 1.28
C TRP A 140 11.99 -1.26 2.51
N ARG A 141 12.39 -0.04 2.94
CA ARG A 141 11.77 0.64 4.08
C ARG A 141 10.31 1.02 3.81
N VAL A 142 9.90 1.10 2.55
CA VAL A 142 8.51 1.33 2.15
C VAL A 142 7.60 0.15 2.51
N LEU A 143 8.16 -1.06 2.59
CA LEU A 143 7.42 -2.26 2.96
C LEU A 143 7.09 -2.29 4.46
N ILE A 144 7.91 -1.68 5.31
CA ILE A 144 7.67 -1.62 6.77
C ILE A 144 6.29 -1.03 7.12
N PRO A 145 5.93 0.22 6.71
CA PRO A 145 4.61 0.75 7.01
C PRO A 145 3.49 -0.06 6.34
N ALA A 146 3.73 -0.65 5.16
CA ALA A 146 2.74 -1.51 4.52
C ALA A 146 2.43 -2.75 5.37
N THR A 147 3.47 -3.47 5.80
CA THR A 147 3.33 -4.64 6.68
C THR A 147 2.66 -4.27 8.02
N ILE A 148 3.06 -3.16 8.64
CA ILE A 148 2.47 -2.70 9.91
C ILE A 148 0.99 -2.39 9.74
N VAL A 149 0.61 -1.61 8.72
CA VAL A 149 -0.79 -1.23 8.50
C VAL A 149 -1.64 -2.46 8.20
N THR A 150 -1.17 -3.36 7.32
CA THR A 150 -1.88 -4.60 7.02
C THR A 150 -2.03 -5.49 8.24
N GLY A 151 -0.97 -5.65 9.05
CA GLY A 151 -1.01 -6.45 10.26
C GLY A 151 -1.95 -5.89 11.32
N LEU A 152 -1.90 -4.58 11.55
CA LEU A 152 -2.84 -3.91 12.46
C LEU A 152 -4.28 -4.03 11.97
N ASP A 153 -4.51 -3.82 10.69
CA ASP A 153 -5.83 -3.96 10.08
C ASP A 153 -6.38 -5.40 10.24
N HIS A 154 -5.56 -6.41 9.97
CA HIS A 154 -5.95 -7.81 10.12
C HIS A 154 -6.17 -8.23 11.56
N PHE A 155 -5.36 -7.71 12.49
CA PHE A 155 -5.52 -7.96 13.91
C PHE A 155 -6.78 -7.29 14.47
N LEU A 156 -6.96 -6.00 14.22
CA LEU A 156 -8.08 -5.22 14.75
C LEU A 156 -9.40 -5.69 14.16
N ARG A 157 -9.51 -5.77 12.82
CA ARG A 157 -10.74 -6.23 12.18
C ARG A 157 -10.95 -7.73 12.38
N GLY A 158 -9.90 -8.53 12.44
CA GLY A 158 -10.00 -9.96 12.75
C GLY A 158 -10.55 -10.24 14.16
N ALA A 159 -10.23 -9.39 15.14
CA ALA A 159 -10.74 -9.51 16.51
C ALA A 159 -12.13 -8.89 16.70
N LEU A 160 -12.37 -7.72 16.11
CA LEU A 160 -13.58 -6.92 16.38
C LEU A 160 -14.72 -7.18 15.39
N TRP A 161 -14.39 -7.46 14.12
CA TRP A 161 -15.38 -7.67 13.07
C TRP A 161 -14.89 -8.67 12.01
N PRO A 162 -14.77 -9.97 12.35
CA PRO A 162 -14.15 -10.97 11.49
C PRO A 162 -14.82 -11.08 10.10
N GLN A 163 -16.13 -10.81 9.99
CA GLN A 163 -16.84 -10.86 8.72
C GLN A 163 -16.31 -9.81 7.71
N SER A 164 -15.91 -8.64 8.20
CA SER A 164 -15.40 -7.54 7.35
C SER A 164 -14.09 -7.87 6.64
N ILE A 165 -13.37 -8.89 7.10
CA ILE A 165 -12.05 -9.23 6.60
C ILE A 165 -11.95 -10.68 6.15
N TYR A 166 -12.53 -11.63 6.88
CA TYR A 166 -12.45 -13.05 6.59
C TYR A 166 -13.74 -13.64 6.02
N GLY A 167 -14.81 -12.85 5.92
CA GLY A 167 -16.12 -13.30 5.42
C GLY A 167 -16.84 -14.30 6.33
N VAL A 168 -16.39 -14.46 7.58
CA VAL A 168 -16.94 -15.40 8.57
C VAL A 168 -17.32 -14.68 9.86
N MET A 169 -18.31 -15.18 10.60
CA MET A 169 -18.76 -14.52 11.85
C MET A 169 -17.76 -14.62 13.00
N ALA A 170 -16.98 -15.70 13.04
CA ALA A 170 -15.91 -15.90 14.01
C ALA A 170 -14.69 -16.49 13.30
N ALA A 171 -13.51 -15.97 13.61
CA ALA A 171 -12.24 -16.46 13.09
C ALA A 171 -11.31 -16.82 14.24
N SER A 172 -10.50 -17.87 14.05
CA SER A 172 -9.38 -18.15 14.96
C SER A 172 -8.37 -17.02 14.88
N SER A 173 -7.80 -16.61 16.02
CA SER A 173 -6.69 -15.66 16.08
C SER A 173 -5.47 -16.11 15.27
N TRP A 174 -5.35 -17.42 15.03
CA TRP A 174 -4.29 -17.98 14.18
C TRP A 174 -4.38 -17.52 12.73
N ARG A 175 -5.60 -17.23 12.22
CA ARG A 175 -5.82 -16.77 10.85
C ARG A 175 -5.16 -15.41 10.58
N THR A 176 -5.13 -14.53 11.58
CA THR A 176 -4.40 -13.27 11.51
C THR A 176 -2.89 -13.51 11.41
N LEU A 177 -2.35 -14.42 12.24
CA LEU A 177 -0.93 -14.76 12.21
C LEU A 177 -0.51 -15.34 10.86
N GLU A 178 -1.33 -16.22 10.29
CA GLU A 178 -1.10 -16.76 8.94
C GLU A 178 -1.06 -15.67 7.88
N HIS A 179 -2.04 -14.76 7.85
CA HIS A 179 -2.09 -13.67 6.86
C HIS A 179 -0.89 -12.72 6.99
N VAL A 180 -0.57 -12.31 8.22
CA VAL A 180 0.60 -11.44 8.46
C VAL A 180 1.90 -12.16 8.10
N GLY A 181 1.99 -13.47 8.37
CA GLY A 181 3.12 -14.30 7.96
C GLY A 181 3.33 -14.29 6.44
N TRP A 182 2.27 -14.46 5.66
CA TRP A 182 2.36 -14.37 4.19
C TRP A 182 2.77 -12.97 3.70
N VAL A 183 2.28 -11.91 4.35
CA VAL A 183 2.64 -10.52 4.01
C VAL A 183 4.10 -10.19 4.35
N VAL A 184 4.67 -10.81 5.39
CA VAL A 184 6.09 -10.66 5.74
C VAL A 184 6.98 -11.49 4.80
N PHE A 185 6.47 -12.61 4.30
CA PHE A 185 7.19 -13.49 3.38
C PHE A 185 7.30 -12.92 1.96
N GLU A 186 6.25 -12.27 1.46
CA GLU A 186 6.21 -11.61 0.15
C GLU A 186 7.18 -10.42 0.05
#